data_AF-A0A8B8QM57-F1
#
_entry.id   AF-A0A8B8QM57-F1
#
_cell.length_a   1.000
_cell.length_b   1.000
_cell.length_c   1.000
_cell.angle_alpha   90.00
_cell.angle_beta   90.00
_cell.angle_gamma   90.00
#
_symmetry.space_group_name_H-M   'P 1'
#
loop_
_entity.id
_entity.type
_entity.pdbx_description
1 polymer ?
#
loop_
_entity_poly.entity_id
_entity_poly.type
_entity_poly.pdbx_seq_one_letter_code
_entity_poly.pdbx_strand_id
1 'polypeptide(L)'
;MEFIYVWAGWEEQAHDTRIFYEAIGRHDLQFPHPPPGKYYLVDVGYPNRTGYLGPYKEARYHLPEFRQGPRPTGYQKVFNRAHSSLRSEIERAFGVLKMKWKILKQMPSYPFEKQVKIVIAAMTLHNYIRRYAVNDRHFARADLDLDYGYSVNLNDANEGTSASTDNSSSDMECLRDQIAMSLVNS
;
A
#
# COMPACT_ATOMS: atom_id res chain seq x y z
N MET A 1 -5.87 -6.86 8.63
CA MET A 1 -6.22 -6.44 7.25
C MET A 1 -6.34 -7.66 6.35
N GLU A 2 -7.16 -7.58 5.30
CA GLU A 2 -7.39 -8.62 4.30
C GLU A 2 -6.95 -8.14 2.90
N PHE A 3 -6.56 -9.08 2.03
CA PHE A 3 -6.26 -8.81 0.62
C PHE A 3 -7.52 -9.03 -0.23
N ILE A 4 -8.04 -7.98 -0.85
CA ILE A 4 -9.32 -8.05 -1.59
C ILE A 4 -9.13 -8.35 -3.09
N TYR A 5 -7.97 -8.02 -3.62
CA TYR A 5 -7.61 -8.24 -5.01
C TYR A 5 -6.11 -8.52 -5.09
N VAL A 6 -5.72 -9.48 -5.93
CA VAL A 6 -4.34 -9.89 -6.11
C VAL A 6 -4.11 -10.12 -7.58
N TRP A 7 -3.26 -9.28 -8.17
CA TRP A 7 -2.71 -9.55 -9.48
C TRP A 7 -1.27 -10.03 -9.33
N ALA A 8 -1.06 -11.32 -9.56
CA ALA A 8 0.24 -11.97 -9.46
C ALA A 8 0.67 -12.52 -10.82
N GLY A 9 1.98 -12.61 -11.04
CA GLY A 9 2.54 -13.15 -12.27
C GLY A 9 2.84 -12.12 -13.35
N TRP A 10 3.12 -10.87 -12.96
CA TRP A 10 3.62 -9.88 -13.91
C TRP A 10 4.98 -10.34 -14.47
N GLU A 11 5.09 -10.40 -15.79
CA GLU A 11 6.33 -10.74 -16.49
C GLU A 11 7.27 -9.53 -16.49
N GLU A 12 8.51 -9.72 -16.04
CA GLU A 12 9.58 -8.70 -15.97
C GLU A 12 9.52 -7.71 -14.80
N GLN A 13 10.58 -6.90 -14.66
CA GLN A 13 10.60 -5.75 -13.77
C GLN A 13 9.77 -4.63 -14.38
N ALA A 14 8.64 -4.31 -13.76
CA ALA A 14 7.80 -3.19 -14.17
C ALA A 14 7.76 -2.12 -13.10
N HIS A 15 7.69 -0.87 -13.55
CA HIS A 15 7.46 0.27 -12.68
C HIS A 15 6.03 0.21 -12.13
N ASP A 16 5.84 0.58 -10.85
CA ASP A 16 4.54 0.58 -10.17
C ASP A 16 3.44 1.28 -10.98
N THR A 17 3.78 2.42 -11.57
CA THR A 17 2.88 3.19 -12.45
C THR A 17 2.41 2.40 -13.68
N ARG A 18 3.27 1.57 -14.27
CA ARG A 18 2.92 0.74 -15.44
C ARG A 18 1.94 -0.34 -15.03
N ILE A 19 2.23 -1.05 -13.95
CA ILE A 19 1.33 -2.09 -13.40
C ILE A 19 -0.03 -1.48 -13.07
N PHE A 20 -0.04 -0.27 -12.51
CA PHE A 20 -1.26 0.45 -12.19
C PHE A 20 -2.12 0.74 -13.42
N TYR A 21 -1.55 1.36 -14.46
CA TYR A 21 -2.30 1.72 -15.67
C TYR A 21 -2.85 0.50 -16.38
N GLU A 22 -2.09 -0.60 -16.36
CA GLU A 22 -2.52 -1.87 -16.93
C GLU A 22 -3.64 -2.51 -16.12
N ALA A 23 -3.56 -2.47 -14.79
CA ALA A 23 -4.61 -2.99 -13.91
C ALA A 23 -5.97 -2.28 -14.13
N ILE A 24 -5.96 -0.96 -14.30
CA ILE A 24 -7.19 -0.18 -14.47
C ILE A 24 -7.67 -0.09 -15.92
N GLY A 25 -6.79 -0.29 -16.90
CA GLY A 25 -7.12 -0.22 -18.32
C GLY A 25 -7.66 -1.54 -18.88
N ARG A 26 -7.31 -2.67 -18.27
CA ARG A 26 -7.69 -4.00 -18.72
C ARG A 26 -8.97 -4.49 -18.05
N HIS A 27 -10.05 -4.54 -18.82
CA HIS A 27 -11.35 -5.03 -18.33
C HIS A 27 -11.32 -6.52 -17.93
N ASP A 28 -10.43 -7.32 -18.52
CA ASP A 28 -10.29 -8.75 -18.19
C ASP A 28 -9.74 -8.98 -16.78
N LEU A 29 -8.99 -8.02 -16.23
CA LEU A 29 -8.45 -8.09 -14.88
C LEU A 29 -9.49 -7.79 -13.81
N GLN A 30 -10.61 -7.13 -14.15
CA GLN A 30 -11.69 -6.78 -13.22
C GLN A 30 -11.17 -6.11 -11.95
N PHE A 31 -10.20 -5.19 -12.09
CA PHE A 31 -9.66 -4.46 -10.96
C PHE A 31 -10.79 -3.70 -10.24
N PRO A 32 -10.99 -3.90 -8.93
CA PRO A 32 -12.06 -3.23 -8.21
C PRO A 32 -11.78 -1.73 -8.15
N HIS A 33 -12.78 -0.92 -8.45
CA HIS A 33 -12.71 0.53 -8.31
C HIS A 33 -13.35 0.99 -7.00
N PRO A 34 -12.90 2.12 -6.44
CA PRO A 34 -13.50 2.65 -5.22
C PRO A 34 -14.97 3.00 -5.48
N PRO A 35 -15.87 2.73 -4.52
CA PRO A 35 -17.27 3.16 -4.61
C PRO A 35 -17.39 4.70 -4.73
N PRO A 36 -18.51 5.22 -5.25
CA PRO A 36 -18.75 6.66 -5.31
C PRO A 36 -18.53 7.34 -3.95
N GLY A 37 -17.78 8.45 -3.96
CA GLY A 37 -17.42 9.19 -2.74
C GLY A 37 -16.31 8.57 -1.89
N LYS A 38 -15.68 7.48 -2.35
CA LYS A 38 -14.52 6.85 -1.71
C LYS A 38 -13.29 6.90 -2.63
N TYR A 39 -12.13 6.65 -2.03
CA TYR A 39 -10.85 6.59 -2.73
C TYR A 39 -9.97 5.50 -2.12
N TYR A 40 -9.03 4.99 -2.91
CA TYR A 40 -7.92 4.16 -2.42
C TYR A 40 -6.72 5.04 -2.06
N LEU A 41 -6.03 4.67 -1.00
CA LEU A 41 -4.74 5.25 -0.64
C LEU A 41 -3.66 4.62 -1.52
N VAL A 42 -2.80 5.44 -2.12
CA VAL A 42 -1.72 4.95 -3.00
C VAL A 42 -0.37 5.55 -2.63
N ASP A 43 0.71 4.85 -2.97
CA ASP A 43 2.06 5.34 -2.70
C ASP A 43 2.46 6.47 -3.66
N VAL A 44 3.55 7.17 -3.32
CA VAL A 44 4.05 8.32 -4.10
C VAL A 44 4.41 7.97 -5.55
N GLY A 45 4.71 6.70 -5.84
CA GLY A 45 5.00 6.19 -7.18
C GLY A 45 3.75 6.00 -8.07
N TYR A 46 2.55 6.12 -7.51
CA TYR A 46 1.30 6.01 -8.24
C TYR A 46 0.77 7.40 -8.63
N PRO A 47 0.03 7.51 -9.74
CA PRO A 47 -0.56 8.77 -10.16
C PRO A 47 -1.70 9.18 -9.21
N ASN A 48 -1.73 10.47 -8.85
CA ASN A 48 -2.82 11.07 -8.08
C ASN A 48 -3.96 11.42 -9.05
N ARG A 49 -4.93 10.52 -9.22
CA ARG A 49 -6.05 10.66 -10.16
C ARG A 49 -7.36 10.29 -9.47
N THR A 50 -8.50 10.71 -10.02
CA THR A 50 -9.83 10.43 -9.44
C THR A 50 -9.95 8.98 -8.92
N GLY A 51 -10.26 8.86 -7.63
CA GLY A 51 -10.38 7.57 -6.93
C GLY A 51 -9.10 7.06 -6.26
N TYR A 52 -7.94 7.69 -6.48
CA TYR A 52 -6.65 7.25 -5.95
C TYR A 52 -5.90 8.44 -5.33
N LEU A 53 -5.78 8.44 -4.01
CA LEU A 53 -5.25 9.53 -3.21
C LEU A 53 -3.81 9.22 -2.79
N GLY A 54 -2.86 9.98 -3.32
CA GLY A 54 -1.44 9.88 -2.97
C GLY A 54 -0.96 10.93 -1.96
N PRO A 55 0.20 10.73 -1.33
CA PRO A 55 0.79 11.69 -0.38
C PRO A 55 1.31 12.95 -1.11
N TYR A 56 1.63 13.99 -0.34
CA TYR A 56 2.37 15.14 -0.87
C TYR A 56 3.82 14.72 -1.20
N LYS A 57 4.28 15.02 -2.42
CA LYS A 57 5.59 14.60 -2.95
C LYS A 57 6.80 15.25 -2.25
N GLU A 58 6.65 16.50 -1.80
CA GLU A 58 7.79 17.31 -1.32
C GLU A 58 8.13 17.11 0.15
N ALA A 59 7.26 16.44 0.91
CA ALA A 59 7.52 16.08 2.29
C ALA A 59 8.05 14.64 2.34
N ARG A 60 9.31 14.44 1.93
CA ARG A 60 10.04 13.18 2.19
C ARG A 60 10.08 12.96 3.69
N TYR A 61 9.71 11.76 4.11
CA TYR A 61 9.57 11.40 5.51
C TYR A 61 10.12 10.00 5.75
N HIS A 62 11.08 9.85 6.67
CA HIS A 62 11.58 8.55 7.09
C HIS A 62 10.75 8.05 8.30
N LEU A 63 10.21 6.83 8.23
CA LEU A 63 9.38 6.22 9.28
C LEU A 63 10.01 6.19 10.70
N PRO A 64 11.35 6.09 10.86
CA PRO A 64 11.99 6.22 12.17
C PRO A 64 11.89 7.64 12.75
N GLU A 65 12.11 8.68 11.94
CA GLU A 65 12.00 10.09 12.32
C GLU A 65 10.55 10.46 12.68
N PHE A 66 9.60 9.67 12.24
CA PHE A 66 8.18 9.85 12.50
C PHE A 66 7.73 9.44 13.90
N ARG A 67 8.30 8.34 14.42
CA ARG A 67 7.91 7.78 15.72
C ARG A 67 8.56 8.52 16.87
N GLN A 68 9.74 9.11 16.64
CA GLN A 68 10.54 9.78 17.67
C GLN A 68 10.75 11.27 17.41
N GLY A 69 10.34 11.79 16.24
CA GLY A 69 10.52 13.18 15.87
C GLY A 69 9.44 14.12 16.40
N PRO A 70 9.67 15.44 16.27
CA PRO A 70 8.71 16.46 16.69
C PRO A 70 7.39 16.35 15.93
N ARG A 71 6.30 16.81 16.56
CA ARG A 71 4.98 16.85 15.90
C ARG A 71 5.09 17.58 14.55
N PRO A 72 4.58 17.00 13.46
CA PRO A 72 4.67 17.63 12.14
C PRO A 72 3.95 18.97 12.15
N THR A 73 4.64 20.01 11.69
CA THR A 73 4.11 21.37 11.55
C THR A 73 3.67 21.63 10.11
N GLY A 74 2.40 21.97 9.91
CA GLY A 74 1.81 22.23 8.60
C GLY A 74 0.94 21.08 8.08
N TYR A 75 -0.14 21.44 7.39
CA TYR A 75 -1.20 20.52 6.95
C TYR A 75 -0.68 19.37 6.09
N GLN A 76 0.26 19.63 5.19
CA GLN A 76 0.85 18.59 4.34
C GLN A 76 1.60 17.52 5.14
N LYS A 77 2.36 17.93 6.18
CA LYS A 77 3.11 17.00 7.04
C LYS A 77 2.17 16.19 7.92
N VAL A 78 1.09 16.80 8.43
CA VAL A 78 0.04 16.11 9.19
C VAL A 78 -0.71 15.11 8.31
N PHE A 79 -1.02 15.46 7.07
CA PHE A 79 -1.62 14.54 6.12
C PHE A 79 -0.69 13.37 5.80
N ASN A 80 0.57 13.64 5.42
CA ASN A 80 1.56 12.59 5.17
C ASN A 80 1.76 11.71 6.42
N ARG A 81 1.55 12.26 7.62
CA ARG A 81 1.50 11.50 8.88
C ARG A 81 0.39 10.47 8.90
N ALA A 82 -0.85 10.91 8.74
CA ALA A 82 -1.97 10.00 8.67
C ALA A 82 -1.81 8.97 7.55
N HIS A 83 -1.36 9.42 6.37
CA HIS A 83 -1.11 8.58 5.20
C HIS A 83 -0.09 7.47 5.49
N SER A 84 1.08 7.80 6.05
CA SER A 84 2.13 6.82 6.39
C SER A 84 1.68 5.85 7.48
N SER A 85 0.84 6.29 8.43
CA SER A 85 0.25 5.39 9.42
C SER A 85 -0.64 4.32 8.78
N LEU A 86 -1.46 4.71 7.80
CA LEU A 86 -2.30 3.77 7.04
C LEU A 86 -1.46 2.84 6.16
N ARG A 87 -0.41 3.35 5.51
CA ARG A 87 0.55 2.52 4.78
C ARG A 87 1.20 1.47 5.69
N SER A 88 1.56 1.85 6.92
CA SER A 88 2.15 0.92 7.90
C SER A 88 1.23 -0.27 8.21
N GLU A 89 -0.09 -0.08 8.21
CA GLU A 89 -1.07 -1.18 8.35
C GLU A 89 -1.00 -2.17 7.19
N ILE A 90 -0.84 -1.66 5.95
CA ILE A 90 -0.70 -2.47 4.73
C ILE A 90 0.60 -3.27 4.78
N GLU A 91 1.71 -2.60 5.07
CA GLU A 91 3.03 -3.22 5.19
C GLU A 91 3.04 -4.31 6.27
N ARG A 92 2.36 -4.07 7.40
CA ARG A 92 2.22 -5.07 8.47
C ARG A 92 1.40 -6.28 8.03
N ALA A 93 0.36 -6.10 7.22
CA ALA A 93 -0.39 -7.22 6.63
C ALA A 93 0.50 -8.11 5.76
N PHE A 94 1.34 -7.51 4.91
CA PHE A 94 2.35 -8.24 4.14
C PHE A 94 3.43 -8.87 5.03
N GLY A 95 3.81 -8.20 6.13
CA GLY A 95 4.72 -8.72 7.15
C GLY A 95 4.18 -10.01 7.77
N VAL A 96 2.91 -10.01 8.20
CA VAL A 96 2.22 -11.21 8.72
C VAL A 96 2.21 -12.32 7.69
N LEU A 97 1.84 -12.00 6.44
CA LEU A 97 1.81 -12.97 5.34
C LEU A 97 3.17 -13.65 5.16
N LYS A 98 4.26 -12.87 5.07
CA LYS A 98 5.64 -13.37 4.91
C LYS A 98 6.14 -14.13 6.14
N MET A 99 5.74 -13.74 7.35
CA MET A 99 6.15 -14.42 8.58
C MET A 99 5.44 -15.76 8.77
N LYS A 100 4.16 -15.84 8.37
CA LYS A 100 3.37 -17.07 8.42
C LYS A 100 3.81 -18.05 7.34
N TRP A 101 3.99 -17.57 6.11
CA TRP A 101 4.33 -18.38 4.95
C TRP A 101 5.79 -18.15 4.54
N LYS A 102 6.72 -18.82 5.25
CA LYS A 102 8.17 -18.70 4.99
C LYS A 102 8.56 -19.05 3.55
N ILE A 103 7.76 -19.87 2.86
CA ILE A 103 7.95 -20.18 1.43
C ILE A 103 7.95 -18.93 0.54
N LEU A 104 7.28 -17.85 0.95
CA LEU A 104 7.29 -16.57 0.23
C LEU A 104 8.61 -15.79 0.41
N LYS A 105 9.39 -16.09 1.45
CA LYS A 105 10.71 -15.48 1.67
C LYS A 105 11.81 -16.20 0.91
N GLN A 106 11.68 -17.53 0.82
CA GLN A 106 12.64 -18.40 0.14
C GLN A 106 11.84 -19.34 -0.75
N MET A 107 11.44 -18.82 -1.91
CA MET A 107 10.68 -19.57 -2.91
C MET A 107 11.60 -20.68 -3.48
N PRO A 108 11.25 -21.97 -3.32
CA PRO A 108 11.96 -23.04 -3.99
C PRO A 108 11.88 -22.87 -5.51
N SER A 109 12.79 -23.51 -6.24
CA SER A 109 12.82 -23.46 -7.72
C SER A 109 11.62 -24.22 -8.32
N TYR A 110 10.47 -23.56 -8.31
CA TYR A 110 9.26 -23.98 -9.00
C TYR A 110 9.10 -23.23 -10.32
N PRO A 111 8.42 -23.82 -11.32
CA PRO A 111 8.00 -23.08 -12.50
C PRO A 111 7.23 -21.81 -12.12
N PHE A 112 7.38 -20.74 -12.89
CA PHE A 112 6.81 -19.42 -12.59
C PHE A 112 5.30 -19.48 -12.29
N GLU A 113 4.52 -20.19 -13.11
CA GLU A 113 3.09 -20.39 -12.89
C GLU A 113 2.76 -20.98 -11.51
N LYS A 114 3.61 -21.90 -11.02
CA LYS A 114 3.44 -22.50 -9.70
C LYS A 114 3.80 -21.52 -8.59
N GLN A 115 4.81 -20.66 -8.79
CA GLN A 115 5.10 -19.57 -7.85
C GLN A 115 3.93 -18.59 -7.73
N VAL A 116 3.31 -18.21 -8.85
CA VAL A 116 2.10 -17.37 -8.86
C VAL A 116 0.97 -18.00 -8.06
N LYS A 117 0.69 -19.29 -8.28
CA LYS A 117 -0.32 -20.05 -7.51
C LYS A 117 -0.01 -20.10 -6.02
N ILE A 118 1.27 -20.25 -5.64
CA ILE A 118 1.70 -20.22 -4.23
C ILE A 118 1.39 -18.86 -3.58
N VAL A 119 1.67 -17.75 -4.28
CA VAL A 119 1.37 -16.39 -3.79
C VAL A 119 -0.12 -16.22 -3.54
N ILE A 120 -0.96 -16.57 -4.54
CA ILE A 120 -2.42 -16.44 -4.44
C ILE A 120 -2.98 -17.33 -3.32
N ALA A 121 -2.50 -18.58 -3.22
CA ALA A 121 -2.92 -19.50 -2.16
C ALA A 121 -2.55 -18.96 -0.76
N ALA A 122 -1.34 -18.42 -0.59
CA ALA A 122 -0.90 -17.85 0.68
C ALA A 122 -1.75 -16.64 1.10
N MET A 123 -2.10 -15.75 0.17
CA MET A 123 -2.99 -14.61 0.43
C MET A 123 -4.42 -15.05 0.75
N THR A 124 -4.92 -16.07 0.05
CA THR A 124 -6.24 -16.65 0.33
C THR A 124 -6.31 -17.25 1.73
N LEU A 125 -5.30 -18.05 2.11
CA LEU A 125 -5.22 -18.63 3.45
C LEU A 125 -5.02 -17.57 4.54
N HIS A 126 -4.26 -16.51 4.26
CA HIS A 126 -4.15 -15.36 5.16
C HIS A 126 -5.51 -14.76 5.47
N ASN A 127 -6.34 -14.50 4.45
CA ASN A 127 -7.68 -13.96 4.65
C ASN A 127 -8.58 -14.94 5.42
N TYR A 128 -8.55 -16.23 5.07
CA TYR A 128 -9.33 -17.24 5.76
C TYR A 128 -9.01 -17.26 7.27
N ILE A 129 -7.72 -17.29 7.61
CA ILE A 129 -7.27 -17.24 9.01
C ILE A 129 -7.68 -15.92 9.65
N ARG A 130 -7.53 -14.77 8.98
CA ARG A 130 -7.91 -13.47 9.55
C ARG A 130 -9.40 -13.39 9.89
N ARG A 131 -10.27 -14.05 9.12
CA ARG A 131 -11.73 -14.05 9.34
C ARG A 131 -12.18 -14.99 10.44
N TYR A 132 -11.61 -16.19 10.49
CA TYR A 132 -12.18 -17.29 11.26
C TYR A 132 -11.32 -17.75 12.44
N ALA A 133 -10.02 -17.42 12.48
CA ALA A 133 -9.17 -17.81 13.59
C ALA A 133 -9.31 -16.82 14.75
N VAL A 134 -9.72 -17.32 15.92
CA VAL A 134 -9.93 -16.49 17.12
C VAL A 134 -8.61 -16.02 17.74
N ASN A 135 -7.55 -16.82 17.68
CA ASN A 135 -6.27 -16.56 18.36
C ASN A 135 -5.05 -16.90 17.49
N ASP A 136 -4.94 -16.30 16.30
CA ASP A 136 -3.75 -16.49 15.48
C ASP A 136 -2.56 -15.67 16.02
N ARG A 137 -1.47 -16.37 16.39
CA ARG A 137 -0.28 -15.75 16.99
C ARG A 137 0.36 -14.64 16.15
N HIS A 138 0.31 -14.74 14.81
CA HIS A 138 0.98 -13.76 13.94
C HIS A 138 0.14 -12.50 13.83
N PHE A 139 -1.18 -12.65 13.74
CA PHE A 139 -2.10 -11.51 13.80
C PHE A 139 -2.11 -10.86 15.18
N ALA A 140 -2.19 -11.63 16.26
CA ALA A 140 -2.13 -11.09 17.62
C ALA A 140 -0.83 -10.31 17.88
N ARG A 141 0.31 -10.85 17.42
CA ARG A 141 1.60 -10.13 17.55
C ARG A 141 1.64 -8.89 16.68
N ALA A 142 1.15 -8.94 15.45
CA ALA A 142 1.08 -7.76 14.58
C ALA A 142 0.14 -6.67 15.13
N ASP A 143 -0.93 -7.04 15.81
CA ASP A 143 -1.87 -6.08 16.39
C ASP A 143 -1.27 -5.39 17.65
N LEU A 144 -0.26 -6.01 18.30
CA LEU A 144 0.45 -5.45 19.47
C LEU A 144 1.78 -4.76 19.13
N ASP A 145 2.50 -5.27 18.13
CA ASP A 145 3.85 -4.84 17.75
C ASP A 145 3.82 -4.24 16.33
N LEU A 146 3.91 -2.92 16.28
CA LEU A 146 3.88 -2.14 15.03
C LEU A 146 5.09 -2.41 14.12
N ASP A 147 6.16 -3.02 14.63
CA ASP A 147 7.35 -3.42 13.85
C ASP A 147 7.30 -4.87 13.40
N TYR A 148 6.24 -5.60 13.75
CA TYR A 148 6.16 -7.01 13.44
C TYR A 148 6.13 -7.27 11.92
N GLY A 149 7.18 -7.92 11.43
CA GLY A 149 7.30 -8.22 10.01
C GLY A 149 7.73 -7.04 9.15
N TYR A 150 8.05 -5.89 9.77
CA TYR A 150 8.61 -4.72 9.12
C TYR A 150 10.08 -4.99 8.79
N SER A 151 10.43 -4.88 7.51
CA SER A 151 11.81 -4.87 7.04
C SER A 151 12.01 -3.53 6.34
N VAL A 152 12.90 -2.69 6.85
CA VAL A 152 13.28 -1.43 6.19
C VAL A 152 13.96 -1.79 4.86
N ASN A 153 13.23 -1.69 3.75
CA ASN A 153 13.86 -1.61 2.43
C ASN A 153 14.33 -0.16 2.27
N LEU A 154 15.60 0.10 2.53
CA LEU A 154 16.24 1.42 2.41
C LEU A 154 16.35 1.95 0.95
N ASN A 155 15.73 1.28 -0.03
CA ASN A 155 16.02 1.49 -1.44
C ASN A 155 14.85 2.03 -2.29
N ASP A 156 13.74 2.48 -1.70
CA ASP A 156 12.71 3.21 -2.47
C ASP A 156 13.14 4.66 -2.73
N ALA A 157 14.26 4.81 -3.44
CA ALA A 157 14.57 6.02 -4.20
C ALA A 157 14.05 5.79 -5.62
N ASN A 158 12.74 5.86 -5.81
CA ASN A 158 12.17 5.80 -7.15
C ASN A 158 12.03 7.23 -7.69
N GLU A 159 12.73 7.50 -8.78
CA GLU A 159 12.81 8.79 -9.44
C GLU A 159 11.44 9.18 -10.02
N GLY A 160 11.07 10.44 -9.80
CA GLY A 160 9.80 11.00 -10.21
C GLY A 160 9.61 10.88 -11.72
N THR A 161 8.61 10.12 -12.14
CA THR A 161 8.12 10.19 -13.52
C THR A 161 7.13 11.35 -13.64
N SER A 162 7.41 12.22 -14.60
CA SER A 162 6.60 13.37 -15.02
C SER A 162 5.19 12.92 -15.38
N ALA A 163 4.18 13.41 -14.66
CA ALA A 163 2.79 13.18 -15.01
C ALA A 163 2.36 14.13 -16.13
N SER A 164 1.75 13.57 -17.18
CA SER A 164 0.91 14.30 -18.11
C SER A 164 -0.24 14.97 -17.36
N THR A 165 -0.39 16.27 -17.57
CA THR A 165 -1.40 17.13 -16.94
C THR A 165 -2.80 16.70 -17.37
N ASP A 166 -3.49 15.99 -16.49
CA ASP A 166 -4.88 15.59 -16.69
C ASP A 166 -5.76 16.32 -15.66
N ASN A 167 -6.88 16.91 -16.10
CA ASN A 167 -7.76 17.75 -15.25
C ASN A 167 -8.27 17.00 -14.00
N SER A 168 -8.29 15.67 -14.04
CA SER A 168 -8.66 14.77 -12.94
C SER A 168 -7.69 14.77 -11.75
N SER A 169 -6.46 15.25 -11.93
CA SER A 169 -5.47 15.43 -10.85
C SER A 169 -5.92 16.52 -9.86
N SER A 170 -6.56 17.57 -10.38
CA SER A 170 -6.99 18.74 -9.60
C SER A 170 -8.01 18.38 -8.52
N ASP A 171 -8.97 17.50 -8.84
CA ASP A 171 -10.03 17.11 -7.89
C ASP A 171 -9.48 16.35 -6.68
N MET A 172 -8.54 15.42 -6.92
CA MET A 172 -7.91 14.67 -5.84
C MET A 172 -6.93 15.51 -5.03
N GLU A 173 -6.27 16.49 -5.66
CA GLU A 173 -5.46 17.49 -4.95
C GLU A 173 -6.34 18.34 -4.01
N CYS A 174 -7.49 18.82 -4.49
CA CYS A 174 -8.43 19.57 -3.66
C CYS A 174 -8.97 18.73 -2.49
N LEU A 175 -9.37 17.48 -2.75
CA LEU A 175 -9.81 16.55 -1.71
C LEU A 175 -8.70 16.32 -0.68
N ARG A 176 -7.45 16.15 -1.12
CA ARG A 176 -6.30 15.99 -0.24
C ARG A 176 -6.13 17.19 0.68
N ASP A 177 -6.17 18.40 0.12
CA ASP A 177 -6.03 19.63 0.88
C ASP A 177 -7.15 19.80 1.92
N GLN A 178 -8.40 19.47 1.56
CA GLN A 178 -9.52 19.49 2.50
C GLN A 178 -9.31 18.55 3.69
N ILE A 179 -8.88 17.30 3.42
CA ILE A 179 -8.56 16.33 4.46
C ILE A 179 -7.39 16.83 5.31
N ALA A 180 -6.33 17.32 4.67
CA ALA A 180 -5.13 17.81 5.35
C ALA A 180 -5.45 18.97 6.31
N MET A 181 -6.28 19.92 5.87
CA MET A 181 -6.73 21.04 6.70
C MET A 181 -7.63 20.57 7.85
N SER A 182 -8.53 19.62 7.59
CA SER A 182 -9.39 19.02 8.63
C SER A 182 -8.57 18.34 9.72
N LEU A 183 -7.47 17.65 9.38
CA LEU A 183 -6.61 16.94 10.33
C LEU A 183 -5.75 17.88 11.20
N VAL A 184 -5.51 19.12 10.75
CA VAL A 184 -4.81 20.12 11.57
C VAL A 184 -5.74 20.75 12.61
N ASN A 185 -7.02 20.85 12.27
CA ASN A 185 -8.04 21.49 13.10
C ASN A 185 -8.76 20.52 14.06
N SER A 186 -8.40 19.24 14.06
CA SER A 186 -8.95 18.16 14.90
C SER A 186 -8.10 17.91 16.14
#